data_AF-A0A7C5DGA3-F1
#
_entry.id   AF-A0A7C5DGA3-F1
#
_cell.length_a   1.000
_cell.length_b   1.000
_cell.length_c   1.000
_cell.angle_alpha   90.00
_cell.angle_beta   90.00
_cell.angle_gamma   90.00
#
_symmetry.space_group_name_H-M   'P 1'
#
loop_
_entity.id
_entity.type
_entity.pdbx_description
1 polymer ?
#
loop_
_entity_poly.entity_id
_entity_poly.type
_entity_poly.pdbx_seq_one_letter_code
_entity_poly.pdbx_strand_id
1 'polypeptide(L)'
;MSKKAQGLSMNVIIIAAIALLVLVILAVLILRAGRGVTEGTGCKGIGGTCYSSCEDLMQDQGGMWVKNLPNSGKDGGCASDEVCCVPVLKQGEEQ
;
A
#
# COMPACT_ATOMS: atom_id res chain seq x y z
N MET A 1 49.13 20.14 -14.84
CA MET A 1 48.69 18.99 -15.65
C MET A 1 47.22 18.71 -15.35
N SER A 2 46.29 19.34 -16.09
CA SER A 2 44.85 19.06 -15.98
C SER A 2 44.23 19.09 -17.38
N LYS A 3 44.31 17.96 -18.08
CA LYS A 3 43.71 17.79 -19.43
C LYS A 3 42.99 16.45 -19.54
N LYS A 4 42.19 16.10 -18.53
CA LYS A 4 41.37 14.86 -18.50
C LYS A 4 39.88 15.11 -18.27
N ALA A 5 39.38 16.32 -18.53
CA ALA A 5 37.95 16.64 -18.49
C ALA A 5 37.31 16.77 -19.89
N GLN A 6 38.06 16.49 -20.97
CA GLN A 6 37.53 16.45 -22.34
C GLN A 6 37.45 14.99 -22.79
N GLY A 7 36.28 14.36 -22.63
CA GLY A 7 36.12 12.98 -23.09
C GLY A 7 34.74 12.36 -22.89
N LEU A 8 33.89 12.92 -22.03
CA LEU A 8 32.48 12.60 -22.09
C LEU A 8 31.90 13.37 -23.27
N SER A 9 31.61 12.64 -24.36
CA SER A 9 30.87 13.17 -25.51
C SER A 9 29.66 13.95 -25.00
N MET A 10 29.41 15.14 -25.57
CA MET A 10 28.28 16.01 -25.23
C MET A 10 26.97 15.20 -25.11
N ASN A 11 26.81 14.20 -25.97
CA ASN A 11 25.65 13.31 -25.99
C ASN A 11 25.50 12.49 -24.70
N VAL A 12 26.60 12.06 -24.07
CA VAL A 12 26.57 11.30 -22.81
C VAL A 12 26.11 12.19 -21.65
N ILE A 13 26.57 13.45 -21.62
CA ILE A 13 26.14 14.42 -20.61
C ILE A 13 24.63 14.69 -20.75
N ILE A 14 24.15 14.84 -21.99
CA ILE A 14 22.73 15.05 -22.29
C ILE A 14 21.89 13.84 -21.85
N ILE A 15 22.31 12.62 -22.20
CA ILE A 15 21.60 11.39 -21.81
C ILE A 15 21.57 11.23 -20.29
N ALA A 16 22.69 11.51 -19.60
CA ALA A 16 22.75 11.45 -18.14
C ALA A 16 21.79 12.45 -17.48
N ALA A 17 21.67 13.67 -18.02
CA ALA A 17 20.74 14.67 -17.54
C ALA A 17 19.27 14.25 -17.74
N ILE A 18 18.92 13.70 -18.91
CA ILE A 18 17.57 13.19 -19.18
C ILE A 18 17.23 12.03 -18.25
N ALA A 19 18.16 11.08 -18.07
CA ALA A 19 17.95 9.94 -17.17
C ALA A 19 17.69 10.39 -15.72
N LEU A 20 18.49 11.35 -15.23
CA LEU A 20 18.27 11.95 -13.91
C LEU A 20 16.90 12.61 -13.78
N LEU A 21 16.49 13.37 -14.80
CA LEU A 21 15.20 14.05 -14.81
C LEU A 21 14.03 13.05 -14.78
N VAL A 22 14.10 12.00 -15.59
CA VAL A 22 13.08 10.92 -15.61
C VAL A 22 13.00 10.22 -14.25
N LEU A 23 14.15 9.89 -13.63
CA LEU A 23 14.18 9.26 -12.31
C LEU A 23 13.52 10.14 -11.24
N VAL A 24 13.77 11.45 -11.25
CA VAL A 24 13.15 12.39 -10.30
C VAL A 24 11.64 12.42 -10.49
N ILE A 25 11.15 12.47 -11.73
CA ILE A 25 9.72 12.48 -12.03
C ILE A 25 9.07 11.17 -11.55
N LEU A 26 9.67 10.02 -11.87
CA LEU A 26 9.15 8.72 -11.43
C LEU A 26 9.14 8.60 -9.90
N ALA A 27 10.19 9.06 -9.22
CA ALA A 27 10.24 9.06 -7.76
C ALA A 27 9.10 9.90 -7.15
N VAL A 28 8.85 11.11 -7.67
CA VAL A 28 7.76 11.97 -7.19
C VAL A 28 6.40 11.33 -7.46
N LEU A 29 6.20 10.73 -8.62
CA LEU A 29 4.95 10.05 -8.97
C LEU A 29 4.70 8.82 -8.08
N ILE A 30 5.72 8.00 -7.84
CA ILE A 30 5.65 6.83 -6.96
C ILE A 30 5.40 7.27 -5.52
N LEU A 31 6.07 8.32 -5.03
CA LEU A 31 5.83 8.85 -3.67
C LEU A 31 4.42 9.45 -3.54
N ARG A 32 3.89 10.09 -4.58
CA ARG A 32 2.52 10.60 -4.61
C ARG A 32 1.49 9.48 -4.67
N ALA A 33 1.70 8.47 -5.52
CA ALA A 33 0.81 7.32 -5.65
C ALA A 33 0.87 6.40 -4.41
N GLY A 34 2.07 6.17 -3.88
CA GLY A 34 2.34 5.34 -2.71
C GLY A 34 1.59 5.76 -1.45
N ARG A 35 1.25 7.05 -1.31
CA ARG A 35 0.43 7.56 -0.20
C ARG A 35 -0.98 6.96 -0.16
N GLY A 36 -1.56 6.56 -1.29
CA GLY A 36 -2.88 5.90 -1.35
C GLY A 36 -2.80 4.37 -1.28
N VAL A 37 -1.63 3.75 -1.49
CA VAL A 37 -1.49 2.28 -1.49
C VAL A 37 -1.51 1.71 -0.07
N THR A 38 -1.06 2.50 0.91
CA THR A 38 -1.17 2.13 2.33
C THR A 38 -2.64 1.95 2.77
N GLU A 39 -3.57 2.67 2.16
CA GLU A 39 -5.00 2.53 2.45
C GLU A 39 -5.62 1.27 1.82
N GLY A 40 -5.05 0.77 0.71
CA GLY A 40 -5.55 -0.40 -0.01
C GLY A 40 -5.12 -1.76 0.58
N THR A 41 -4.10 -1.79 1.44
CA THR A 41 -3.61 -3.03 2.07
C THR A 41 -4.12 -3.22 3.50
N GLY A 42 -4.70 -2.19 4.12
CA GLY A 42 -5.27 -2.29 5.46
C GLY A 42 -6.58 -3.08 5.51
N CYS A 43 -7.11 -3.27 6.72
CA CYS A 43 -8.35 -4.00 6.98
C CYS A 43 -9.51 -3.57 6.07
N LYS A 44 -9.65 -2.27 5.85
CA LYS A 44 -10.68 -1.71 4.96
C LYS A 44 -10.44 -2.03 3.48
N GLY A 45 -9.18 -2.11 3.06
CA GLY A 45 -8.79 -2.43 1.67
C GLY A 45 -9.11 -3.88 1.27
N ILE A 46 -9.07 -4.81 2.23
CA ILE A 46 -9.48 -6.21 2.03
C ILE A 46 -11.00 -6.44 2.24
N GLY A 47 -11.79 -5.38 2.38
CA GLY A 47 -13.23 -5.47 2.65
C GLY A 47 -13.58 -5.86 4.08
N GLY A 48 -12.64 -5.72 5.01
CA GLY A 48 -12.83 -5.94 6.44
C GLY A 48 -13.22 -4.68 7.21
N THR A 49 -13.69 -4.91 8.43
CA THR A 49 -14.05 -3.88 9.41
C THR A 49 -13.20 -4.05 10.66
N CYS A 50 -12.63 -2.95 11.16
CA CYS A 50 -11.97 -2.93 12.46
C CYS A 50 -13.02 -2.95 13.57
N TYR A 51 -12.87 -3.87 14.52
CA TYR A 51 -13.76 -4.01 15.67
C TYR A 51 -13.02 -4.56 16.88
N SER A 52 -13.57 -4.40 18.09
CA SER A 52 -12.95 -4.91 19.32
C SER A 52 -12.73 -6.43 19.28
N SER A 53 -13.72 -7.17 18.81
CA SER A 53 -13.61 -8.60 18.50
C SER A 53 -14.55 -8.96 17.35
N CYS A 54 -14.26 -10.04 16.63
CA CYS A 54 -15.18 -10.49 15.58
C CYS A 54 -16.43 -11.13 16.17
N GLU A 55 -16.35 -11.68 17.38
CA GLU A 55 -17.52 -12.19 18.11
C GLU A 55 -18.52 -11.10 18.49
N ASP A 56 -18.05 -9.92 18.88
CA ASP A 56 -18.91 -8.77 19.19
C ASP A 56 -19.56 -8.23 17.90
N LEU A 57 -18.79 -8.13 16.82
CA LEU A 57 -19.32 -7.71 15.52
C LEU A 57 -20.39 -8.69 15.00
N MET A 58 -20.20 -9.99 15.22
CA MET A 58 -21.19 -11.02 14.91
C MET A 58 -22.48 -10.85 15.72
N GLN A 59 -22.39 -10.40 16.97
CA GLN A 59 -23.56 -10.13 17.82
C GLN A 59 -24.28 -8.86 17.39
N ASP A 60 -23.55 -7.80 17.04
CA ASP A 60 -24.13 -6.49 16.72
C ASP A 60 -24.69 -6.40 15.30
N GLN A 61 -24.01 -6.99 14.31
CA GLN A 61 -24.40 -6.89 12.89
C GLN A 61 -24.92 -8.21 12.30
N GLY A 62 -24.76 -9.32 13.02
CA GLY A 62 -25.04 -10.64 12.47
C GLY A 62 -24.05 -11.05 11.37
N GLY A 63 -24.22 -12.28 10.87
CA GLY A 63 -23.32 -12.85 9.87
C GLY A 63 -22.10 -13.55 10.48
N MET A 64 -21.25 -14.10 9.60
CA MET A 64 -20.04 -14.81 10.00
C MET A 64 -18.84 -13.96 9.65
N TRP A 65 -18.06 -13.61 10.66
CA TRP A 65 -16.88 -12.76 10.52
C TRP A 65 -15.66 -13.54 10.97
N VAL A 66 -14.58 -13.46 10.20
CA VAL A 66 -13.31 -14.11 10.54
C VAL A 66 -12.23 -13.08 10.81
N LYS A 67 -11.44 -13.35 11.84
CA LYS A 67 -10.31 -12.50 12.21
C LYS A 67 -9.18 -12.65 11.21
N ASN A 68 -8.78 -11.53 10.62
CA ASN A 68 -7.59 -11.43 9.79
C ASN A 68 -6.43 -10.88 10.63
N LEU A 69 -5.64 -11.79 11.21
CA LEU A 69 -4.48 -11.44 12.04
C LEU A 69 -3.46 -10.53 11.34
N PRO A 70 -3.05 -10.77 10.08
CA PRO A 70 -2.02 -9.93 9.45
C PRO A 70 -2.48 -8.48 9.20
N ASN A 71 -3.79 -8.22 9.20
CA ASN A 71 -4.35 -6.88 9.05
C ASN A 71 -5.02 -6.36 10.33
N SER A 72 -4.74 -6.96 11.49
CA SER A 72 -5.24 -6.49 12.80
C SER A 72 -4.26 -5.48 13.43
N GLY A 73 -4.76 -4.64 14.35
CA GLY A 73 -3.95 -3.63 15.01
C GLY A 73 -3.47 -2.50 14.10
N LYS A 74 -2.50 -1.71 14.60
CA LYS A 74 -1.96 -0.54 13.88
C LYS A 74 -1.34 -0.91 12.54
N ASP A 75 -0.72 -2.08 12.44
CA ASP A 75 -0.04 -2.55 11.25
C ASP A 75 -1.02 -2.83 10.10
N GLY A 76 -2.27 -3.16 10.42
CA GLY A 76 -3.34 -3.35 9.45
C GLY A 76 -4.32 -2.19 9.31
N GLY A 77 -4.02 -1.03 9.90
CA GLY A 77 -4.87 0.16 9.81
C GLY A 77 -6.08 0.17 10.77
N CYS A 78 -6.08 -0.67 11.81
CA CYS A 78 -7.04 -0.62 12.92
C CYS A 78 -6.42 0.03 14.17
N ALA A 79 -7.23 0.34 15.19
CA ALA A 79 -6.70 0.75 16.49
C ALA A 79 -5.88 -0.37 17.14
N SER A 80 -5.04 -0.04 18.14
CA SER A 80 -4.10 -1.01 18.76
C SER A 80 -4.80 -2.20 19.43
N ASP A 81 -6.03 -1.98 19.86
CA ASP A 81 -6.93 -2.89 20.56
C ASP A 81 -8.02 -3.48 19.66
N GLU A 82 -8.01 -3.15 18.37
CA GLU A 82 -8.97 -3.64 17.39
C GLU A 82 -8.38 -4.75 16.52
N VAL A 83 -9.25 -5.68 16.15
CA VAL A 83 -8.97 -6.74 15.20
C VAL A 83 -9.66 -6.47 13.88
N CYS A 84 -9.05 -6.93 12.79
CA CYS A 84 -9.69 -6.85 11.49
C CYS A 84 -10.62 -8.04 11.29
N CYS A 85 -11.90 -7.76 11.09
CA CYS A 85 -12.94 -8.74 10.84
C CYS A 85 -13.39 -8.68 9.39
N VAL A 86 -13.19 -9.77 8.66
CA VAL A 86 -13.57 -9.88 7.25
C VAL A 86 -14.84 -10.72 7.16
N PRO A 87 -15.85 -10.31 6.37
CA PRO A 87 -17.07 -11.09 6.25
C PRO A 87 -16.77 -12.37 5.49
N VAL A 88 -17.20 -13.51 6.04
CA VAL A 88 -17.24 -14.77 5.30
C VAL A 88 -18.47 -14.71 4.40
N LEU A 89 -18.36 -14.00 3.27
CA LEU A 89 -19.25 -14.26 2.15
C LEU A 89 -19.08 -15.74 1.83
N LYS A 90 -20.18 -16.51 1.78
CA LYS A 90 -20.13 -17.85 1.23
C LYS A 90 -19.44 -17.74 -0.13
N GLN A 91 -18.27 -18.39 -0.29
CA GLN A 91 -17.62 -18.51 -1.58
C GLN A 91 -18.63 -19.13 -2.56
N GLY A 92 -19.19 -18.29 -3.42
CA GLY A 92 -20.30 -18.67 -4.28
C GLY A 92 -20.99 -17.47 -4.90
N GLU A 93 -20.25 -16.56 -5.53
CA GLU A 93 -20.78 -15.75 -6.63
C GLU A 93 -19.62 -15.23 -7.50
N GLU A 94 -19.14 -16.11 -8.39
CA GLU A 94 -18.72 -15.68 -9.72
C GLU A 94 -20.01 -15.52 -10.54
N GLN A 95 -20.34 -14.29 -10.95
CA GLN A 95 -21.19 -14.01 -12.11
C GLN A 95 -20.57 -12.86 -12.91
#